data_AF-A0AAV0VBM3-F1
#
_entry.id   AF-A0AAV0VBM3-F1
#
_cell.length_a   1.000
_cell.length_b   1.000
_cell.length_c   1.000
_cell.angle_alpha   90.00
_cell.angle_beta   90.00
_cell.angle_gamma   90.00
#
_symmetry.space_group_name_H-M   'P 1'
#
loop_
_entity.id
_entity.type
_entity.pdbx_description
1 polymer ?
#
loop_
_entity_poly.entity_id
_entity_poly.type
_entity_poly.pdbx_seq_one_letter_code
_entity_poly.pdbx_strand_id
1 'polypeptide(L)'
;MWNVPPGAPPLEEDVAFNTVEFMNILENFEEREKKQNSTDEISVVDLFIIHIMRKLHRLRELMTANKLSIEVNYGVVKAVRGKAAADPENLNLLARIAQMCPFTISWSNVLDYFVPEDFHDLARRCSVNGDCVHYGYSMNWTTQVFGTSLLDYDPTHHKALIDSTLDAALGFSRETSLSNMLTVLGLDKLLLLPFRENPLNSTGYVLASIHKQKWINYFMDKGKLSAEAAHRLGVLSTSSNCGLQAGAIPSPLDRTSLTLYMSWCYDPKVRLQMVNHGATDTDKLARIEQQLSRYSKQ
;
A
#
# COMPACT_ATOMS: atom_id res chain seq x y z
N MET A 1 -22.06 15.52 1.51
CA MET A 1 -21.06 16.04 2.47
C MET A 1 -21.28 15.33 3.79
N TRP A 2 -20.46 14.34 4.12
CA TRP A 2 -20.60 13.56 5.35
C TRP A 2 -19.59 14.11 6.35
N ASN A 3 -20.05 14.69 7.45
CA ASN A 3 -19.18 15.19 8.51
C ASN A 3 -18.64 13.99 9.30
N VAL A 4 -17.35 13.70 9.15
CA VAL A 4 -16.65 12.68 9.93
C VAL A 4 -16.30 13.26 11.31
N PRO A 5 -16.38 12.49 12.41
CA PRO A 5 -16.07 12.99 13.74
C PRO A 5 -14.62 13.50 13.87
N PRO A 6 -14.37 14.50 14.73
CA PRO A 6 -13.02 14.96 15.04
C PRO A 6 -12.13 13.80 15.51
N GLY A 7 -10.98 13.61 14.85
CA GLY A 7 -10.03 12.53 15.15
C GLY A 7 -10.06 11.35 14.17
N ALA A 8 -10.95 11.35 13.17
CA ALA A 8 -10.84 10.41 12.06
C ALA A 8 -9.54 10.67 11.26
N PRO A 9 -8.77 9.62 10.87
CA PRO A 9 -7.62 9.80 9.99
C PRO A 9 -8.07 10.47 8.69
N PRO A 10 -7.24 11.34 8.08
CA PRO A 10 -7.63 12.08 6.89
C PRO A 10 -8.03 11.09 5.79
N LEU A 11 -9.32 11.04 5.49
CA LEU A 11 -9.81 10.44 4.26
C LEU A 11 -9.67 11.54 3.22
N GLU A 12 -8.62 11.47 2.41
CA GLU A 12 -8.50 12.31 1.22
C GLU A 12 -9.77 12.13 0.37
N GLU A 13 -10.45 13.25 0.07
CA GLU A 13 -11.79 13.28 -0.53
C GLU A 13 -11.86 12.60 -1.92
N ASP A 14 -10.71 12.45 -2.58
CA ASP A 14 -10.58 11.86 -3.91
C ASP A 14 -10.52 10.31 -3.92
N VAL A 15 -10.52 9.66 -2.75
CA VAL A 15 -10.09 8.24 -2.61
C VAL A 15 -11.23 7.25 -2.42
N ALA A 16 -12.49 7.69 -2.35
CA ALA A 16 -13.64 6.78 -2.19
C ALA A 16 -13.72 5.76 -3.35
N PHE A 17 -13.42 6.18 -4.58
CA PHE A 17 -13.43 5.33 -5.78
C PHE A 17 -12.22 4.38 -5.88
N ASN A 18 -11.10 4.66 -5.21
CA ASN A 18 -9.91 3.79 -5.24
C ASN A 18 -10.07 2.51 -4.41
N THR A 19 -11.15 2.38 -3.63
CA THR A 19 -11.45 1.18 -2.84
C THR A 19 -12.29 0.15 -3.59
N VAL A 20 -12.74 0.49 -4.81
CA VAL A 20 -13.60 -0.36 -5.63
C VAL A 20 -13.03 -0.41 -7.03
N GLU A 21 -12.48 -1.55 -7.43
CA GLU A 21 -12.10 -1.75 -8.83
C GLU A 21 -13.33 -1.59 -9.72
N PHE A 22 -13.22 -0.79 -10.78
CA PHE A 22 -14.31 -0.53 -11.71
C PHE A 22 -14.92 -1.83 -12.29
N MET A 23 -14.10 -2.87 -12.46
CA MET A 23 -14.56 -4.20 -12.88
C MET A 23 -15.59 -4.80 -11.93
N ASN A 24 -15.42 -4.63 -10.61
CA ASN A 24 -16.40 -5.08 -9.63
C ASN A 24 -17.74 -4.33 -9.77
N ILE A 25 -17.72 -3.08 -10.24
CA ILE A 25 -18.94 -2.30 -10.50
C ILE A 25 -19.65 -2.84 -11.74
N LEU A 26 -18.91 -3.17 -12.79
CA LEU A 26 -19.44 -3.76 -14.03
C LEU A 26 -20.05 -5.16 -13.81
N GLU A 27 -19.41 -6.02 -13.01
CA GLU A 27 -19.97 -7.33 -12.67
C GLU A 27 -21.33 -7.21 -11.94
N ASN A 28 -21.45 -6.21 -11.05
CA ASN A 28 -22.72 -5.93 -10.37
C ASN A 28 -23.81 -5.43 -11.31
N PHE A 29 -23.43 -4.71 -12.39
CA PHE A 29 -24.33 -4.30 -13.45
C PHE A 29 -24.80 -5.50 -14.27
N GLU A 30 -23.89 -6.37 -14.73
CA GLU A 30 -24.23 -7.58 -15.49
C GLU A 30 -25.14 -8.54 -14.69
N GLU A 31 -24.87 -8.74 -13.40
CA GLU A 31 -25.74 -9.55 -12.53
C GLU A 31 -27.15 -8.97 -12.43
N ARG A 32 -27.29 -7.65 -12.51
CA ARG A 32 -28.57 -6.96 -12.40
C ARG A 32 -29.34 -6.99 -13.71
N GLU A 33 -28.71 -6.72 -14.85
CA GLU A 33 -29.35 -6.86 -16.17
C GLU A 33 -29.90 -8.29 -16.36
N LYS A 34 -29.17 -9.31 -15.90
CA LYS A 34 -29.64 -10.71 -15.94
C LYS A 34 -30.87 -10.97 -15.07
N LYS A 35 -31.14 -10.15 -14.05
CA LYS A 35 -32.22 -10.33 -13.06
C LYS A 35 -33.39 -9.36 -13.23
N GLN A 36 -33.18 -8.22 -13.88
CA GLN A 36 -34.18 -7.18 -14.07
C GLN A 36 -34.18 -6.74 -15.55
N ASN A 37 -35.29 -7.00 -16.26
CA ASN A 37 -35.58 -6.42 -17.58
C ASN A 37 -35.95 -4.92 -17.47
N SER A 38 -35.19 -4.14 -16.69
CA SER A 38 -35.39 -2.70 -16.55
C SER A 38 -34.38 -1.97 -17.45
N THR A 39 -34.89 -1.06 -18.27
CA THR A 39 -34.14 -0.19 -19.18
C THR A 39 -33.83 1.17 -18.56
N ASP A 40 -33.83 1.29 -17.23
CA ASP A 40 -33.53 2.57 -16.58
C ASP A 40 -32.03 2.88 -16.71
N GLU A 41 -31.71 4.08 -17.23
CA GLU A 41 -30.33 4.58 -17.28
C GLU A 41 -29.82 4.80 -15.85
N ILE A 42 -28.94 3.92 -15.40
CA ILE A 42 -28.29 4.01 -14.09
C ILE A 42 -26.90 4.58 -14.28
N SER A 43 -26.56 5.62 -13.52
CA SER A 43 -25.23 6.21 -13.60
C SER A 43 -24.16 5.30 -12.96
N VAL A 44 -22.90 5.48 -13.35
CA VAL A 44 -21.75 4.81 -12.70
C VAL A 44 -21.71 5.12 -11.20
N VAL A 45 -22.12 6.32 -10.79
CA VAL A 45 -22.19 6.74 -9.38
C VAL A 45 -23.24 5.92 -8.63
N ASP A 46 -24.40 5.67 -9.22
CA ASP A 46 -25.45 4.85 -8.62
C ASP A 46 -24.99 3.39 -8.45
N LEU A 47 -24.29 2.83 -9.45
CA LEU A 47 -23.71 1.49 -9.34
C LEU A 47 -22.66 1.40 -8.24
N PHE A 48 -21.82 2.43 -8.09
CA PHE A 48 -20.88 2.54 -6.99
C PHE A 48 -21.61 2.56 -5.63
N ILE A 49 -22.64 3.40 -5.48
CA ILE A 49 -23.44 3.48 -4.25
C ILE A 49 -24.06 2.11 -3.93
N ILE A 50 -24.66 1.44 -4.92
CA ILE A 50 -25.25 0.11 -4.74
C ILE A 50 -24.19 -0.89 -4.27
N HIS A 51 -23.01 -0.89 -4.89
CA HIS A 51 -21.90 -1.78 -4.52
C HIS A 51 -21.47 -1.57 -3.06
N ILE A 52 -21.24 -0.32 -2.66
CA ILE A 52 -20.87 0.04 -1.28
C ILE A 52 -21.97 -0.34 -0.30
N MET A 53 -23.24 -0.05 -0.63
CA MET A 53 -24.37 -0.40 0.23
C MET A 53 -24.53 -1.91 0.41
N ARG A 54 -24.30 -2.72 -0.64
CA ARG A 54 -24.27 -4.19 -0.52
C ARG A 54 -23.17 -4.66 0.44
N LYS A 55 -21.96 -4.08 0.35
CA LYS A 55 -20.86 -4.39 1.27
C LYS A 55 -21.16 -3.98 2.71
N LEU A 56 -21.71 -2.79 2.93
CA LEU A 56 -22.12 -2.31 4.26
C LEU A 56 -23.24 -3.17 4.85
N HIS A 57 -24.21 -3.58 4.03
CA HIS A 57 -25.28 -4.48 4.48
C HIS A 57 -24.71 -5.84 4.89
N ARG A 58 -23.82 -6.41 4.07
CA ARG A 58 -23.10 -7.64 4.40
C ARG A 58 -22.32 -7.52 5.71
N LEU A 59 -21.63 -6.41 5.92
CA LEU A 59 -20.90 -6.15 7.17
C LEU A 59 -21.86 -6.12 8.36
N ARG A 60 -22.98 -5.42 8.22
CA ARG A 60 -24.03 -5.35 9.25
C ARG A 60 -24.61 -6.73 9.55
N GLU A 61 -24.92 -7.54 8.54
CA GLU A 61 -25.39 -8.92 8.72
C GLU A 61 -24.39 -9.78 9.48
N LEU A 62 -23.09 -9.64 9.18
CA LEU A 62 -22.04 -10.37 9.89
C LEU A 62 -21.95 -9.92 11.36
N MET A 63 -22.07 -8.62 11.62
CA MET A 63 -22.09 -8.08 12.99
C MET A 63 -23.32 -8.56 13.76
N THR A 64 -24.53 -8.45 13.18
CA THR A 64 -25.78 -8.85 13.87
C THR A 64 -25.89 -10.36 14.07
N ALA A 65 -25.25 -11.17 13.22
CA ALA A 65 -25.15 -12.60 13.38
C ALA A 65 -24.01 -13.04 14.32
N ASN A 66 -23.32 -12.11 15.00
CA ASN A 66 -22.15 -12.37 15.83
C ASN A 66 -21.02 -13.15 15.11
N LYS A 67 -20.91 -12.98 13.79
CA LYS A 67 -19.83 -13.55 12.96
C LYS A 67 -18.67 -12.59 12.77
N LEU A 68 -18.84 -11.33 13.17
CA LEU A 68 -17.81 -10.29 13.17
C LEU A 68 -17.89 -9.49 14.46
N SER A 69 -16.80 -9.45 15.21
CA SER A 69 -16.59 -8.51 16.31
C SER A 69 -15.50 -7.50 15.92
N ILE A 70 -15.63 -6.27 16.40
CA ILE A 70 -14.62 -5.23 16.25
C ILE A 70 -14.26 -4.76 17.65
N GLU A 71 -12.99 -4.88 18.00
CA GLU A 71 -12.48 -4.50 19.31
C GLU A 71 -11.41 -3.42 19.15
N VAL A 72 -11.55 -2.34 19.90
CA VAL A 72 -10.56 -1.27 19.95
C VAL A 72 -9.73 -1.44 21.21
N ASN A 73 -8.43 -1.68 21.02
CA ASN A 73 -7.49 -1.90 22.11
C ASN A 73 -6.45 -0.78 22.11
N TYR A 74 -6.29 -0.11 23.26
CA TYR A 74 -5.25 0.90 23.45
C TYR A 74 -3.96 0.24 23.96
N GLY A 75 -2.83 0.74 23.49
CA GLY A 75 -1.50 0.30 23.92
C GLY A 75 -0.41 1.08 23.21
N VAL A 76 0.76 1.18 23.85
CA VAL A 76 1.95 1.81 23.26
C VAL A 76 2.93 0.71 22.90
N VAL A 77 3.25 0.63 21.62
CA VAL A 77 4.25 -0.28 21.09
C VAL A 77 5.62 0.39 21.22
N LYS A 78 6.58 -0.27 21.89
CA LYS A 78 7.92 0.27 22.16
C LYS A 78 9.00 -0.61 21.54
N ALA A 79 10.18 -0.03 21.31
CA ALA A 79 11.33 -0.75 20.80
C ALA A 79 11.68 -1.95 21.68
N VAL A 80 12.04 -3.06 21.04
CA VAL A 80 12.37 -4.33 21.70
C VAL A 80 13.86 -4.47 22.02
N ARG A 81 14.58 -3.34 22.04
CA ARG A 81 15.98 -3.20 22.45
C ARG A 81 16.17 -2.08 23.46
N GLY A 82 17.33 -2.09 24.12
CA GLY A 82 17.71 -1.10 25.11
C GLY A 82 16.80 -1.11 26.34
N LYS A 83 16.66 0.05 26.99
CA LYS A 83 15.89 0.18 28.24
C LYS A 83 14.40 -0.18 28.08
N ALA A 84 13.85 -0.04 26.89
CA ALA A 84 12.45 -0.34 26.59
C ALA A 84 12.15 -1.84 26.38
N ALA A 85 13.17 -2.68 26.18
CA ALA A 85 12.99 -4.10 25.92
C ALA A 85 12.39 -4.88 27.11
N ALA A 86 12.67 -4.43 28.32
CA ALA A 86 12.19 -5.03 29.56
C ALA A 86 10.91 -4.35 30.10
N ASP A 87 10.30 -3.46 29.31
CA ASP A 87 9.09 -2.75 29.72
C ASP A 87 7.91 -3.74 29.85
N PRO A 88 7.36 -3.94 31.06
CA PRO A 88 6.28 -4.89 31.28
C PRO A 88 5.01 -4.58 30.49
N GLU A 89 4.70 -3.30 30.25
CA GLU A 89 3.49 -2.91 29.51
C GLU A 89 3.59 -3.30 28.04
N ASN A 90 4.76 -3.07 27.43
CA ASN A 90 5.02 -3.46 26.04
C ASN A 90 4.99 -4.99 25.90
N LEU A 91 5.63 -5.72 26.83
CA LEU A 91 5.64 -7.19 26.81
C LEU A 91 4.24 -7.77 26.96
N ASN A 92 3.41 -7.22 27.84
CA ASN A 92 2.02 -7.66 28.03
C ASN A 92 1.18 -7.39 26.77
N LEU A 93 1.34 -6.21 26.15
CA LEU A 93 0.64 -5.88 24.90
C LEU A 93 0.98 -6.88 23.78
N LEU A 94 2.27 -7.16 23.57
CA LEU A 94 2.71 -8.11 22.53
C LEU A 94 2.22 -9.53 22.82
N ALA A 95 2.24 -9.97 24.08
CA ALA A 95 1.70 -11.26 24.49
C ALA A 95 0.19 -11.37 24.26
N ARG A 96 -0.57 -10.31 24.56
CA ARG A 96 -2.01 -10.25 24.28
C ARG A 96 -2.30 -10.34 22.78
N ILE A 97 -1.51 -9.66 21.94
CA ILE A 97 -1.66 -9.75 20.48
C ILE A 97 -1.38 -11.17 20.00
N ALA A 98 -0.32 -11.80 20.49
CA ALA A 98 0.02 -13.18 20.15
C ALA A 98 -1.09 -14.16 20.53
N GLN A 99 -1.70 -13.99 21.71
CA GLN A 99 -2.78 -14.85 22.20
C GLN A 99 -4.03 -14.83 21.30
N MET A 100 -4.25 -13.73 20.56
CA MET A 100 -5.35 -13.66 19.58
C MET A 100 -5.12 -14.56 18.36
N CYS A 101 -3.93 -15.11 18.17
CA CYS A 101 -3.56 -15.93 17.01
C CYS A 101 -3.97 -15.28 15.67
N PRO A 102 -3.51 -14.05 15.39
CA PRO A 102 -3.97 -13.31 14.24
C PRO A 102 -3.59 -14.02 12.94
N PHE A 103 -4.56 -14.22 12.05
CA PHE A 103 -4.31 -14.69 10.69
C PHE A 103 -3.63 -13.60 9.83
N THR A 104 -3.91 -12.32 10.14
CA THR A 104 -3.29 -11.17 9.48
C THR A 104 -3.01 -10.05 10.45
N ILE A 105 -1.93 -9.30 10.24
CA ILE A 105 -1.65 -8.05 10.97
C ILE A 105 -1.34 -6.95 9.97
N SER A 106 -2.06 -5.82 10.06
CA SER A 106 -1.82 -4.63 9.25
C SER A 106 -1.14 -3.52 10.08
N TRP A 107 -0.05 -2.97 9.55
CA TRP A 107 0.79 -1.96 10.20
C TRP A 107 0.66 -0.62 9.47
N SER A 108 0.00 0.33 10.13
CA SER A 108 -0.29 1.65 9.58
C SER A 108 0.84 2.63 9.94
N ASN A 109 1.76 2.89 9.01
CA ASN A 109 2.89 3.83 9.17
C ASN A 109 3.89 3.47 10.30
N VAL A 110 3.71 2.35 11.01
CA VAL A 110 4.53 1.97 12.17
C VAL A 110 5.98 1.68 11.77
N LEU A 111 6.20 1.17 10.56
CA LEU A 111 7.52 0.74 10.06
C LEU A 111 8.54 1.89 10.09
N ASP A 112 8.08 3.12 9.88
CA ASP A 112 8.95 4.30 9.77
C ASP A 112 9.51 4.79 11.10
N TYR A 113 8.87 4.41 12.21
CA TYR A 113 9.22 4.88 13.55
C TYR A 113 10.17 3.91 14.29
N PHE A 114 10.56 2.83 13.64
CA PHE A 114 11.41 1.79 14.22
C PHE A 114 12.62 1.55 13.33
N VAL A 115 13.72 1.20 13.98
CA VAL A 115 14.82 0.52 13.28
C VAL A 115 14.26 -0.80 12.71
N PRO A 116 14.48 -1.14 11.43
CA PRO A 116 13.83 -2.28 10.79
C PRO A 116 13.97 -3.59 11.56
N GLU A 117 15.15 -3.87 12.12
CA GLU A 117 15.38 -5.08 12.92
C GLU A 117 14.51 -5.13 14.18
N ASP A 118 14.28 -3.98 14.84
CA ASP A 118 13.43 -3.90 16.03
C ASP A 118 11.96 -4.08 15.67
N PHE A 119 11.55 -3.52 14.54
CA PHE A 119 10.21 -3.74 14.00
C PHE A 119 9.97 -5.21 13.66
N HIS A 120 10.94 -5.88 13.03
CA HIS A 120 10.80 -7.30 12.68
C HIS A 120 10.76 -8.18 13.92
N ASP A 121 11.62 -7.94 14.92
CA ASP A 121 11.55 -8.64 16.21
C ASP A 121 10.18 -8.44 16.88
N LEU A 122 9.66 -7.22 16.85
CA LEU A 122 8.35 -6.88 17.41
C LEU A 122 7.23 -7.63 16.69
N ALA A 123 7.22 -7.58 15.36
CA ALA A 123 6.22 -8.24 14.53
C ALA A 123 6.26 -9.76 14.71
N ARG A 124 7.44 -10.39 14.85
CA ARG A 124 7.59 -11.82 15.14
C ARG A 124 7.00 -12.22 16.50
N ARG A 125 7.09 -11.35 17.51
CA ARG A 125 6.48 -11.59 18.83
C ARG A 125 4.96 -11.61 18.75
N CYS A 126 4.36 -10.71 17.95
CA CYS A 126 2.93 -10.67 17.71
C CYS A 126 2.40 -11.91 16.95
N SER A 127 3.24 -12.55 16.13
CA SER A 127 2.88 -13.71 15.30
C SER A 127 3.65 -14.98 15.65
N VAL A 128 4.01 -15.15 16.93
CA VAL A 128 4.81 -16.29 17.42
C VAL A 128 4.17 -17.67 17.14
N ASN A 129 2.85 -17.70 16.99
CA ASN A 129 2.07 -18.91 16.72
C ASN A 129 2.10 -19.35 15.25
N GLY A 130 2.66 -18.55 14.34
CA GLY A 130 2.70 -18.84 12.90
C GLY A 130 1.41 -18.46 12.16
N ASP A 131 1.29 -18.94 10.92
CA ASP A 131 0.14 -18.75 10.02
C ASP A 131 -0.40 -17.30 9.93
N CYS A 132 0.50 -16.33 10.07
CA CYS A 132 0.16 -14.92 10.11
C CYS A 132 0.82 -14.16 8.95
N VAL A 133 0.00 -13.51 8.12
CA VAL A 133 0.47 -12.62 7.06
C VAL A 133 0.49 -11.19 7.56
N HIS A 134 1.64 -10.53 7.43
CA HIS A 134 1.80 -9.13 7.77
C HIS A 134 1.62 -8.28 6.53
N TYR A 135 0.94 -7.15 6.70
CA TYR A 135 0.81 -6.08 5.73
C TYR A 135 1.30 -4.80 6.37
N GLY A 136 2.10 -4.02 5.68
CA GLY A 136 2.59 -2.76 6.22
C GLY A 136 2.86 -1.78 5.10
N TYR A 137 2.93 -0.51 5.46
CA TYR A 137 3.39 0.49 4.53
C TYR A 137 4.33 1.49 5.19
N SER A 138 5.22 2.03 4.38
CA SER A 138 6.19 3.06 4.75
C SER A 138 5.91 4.30 3.91
N MET A 139 5.68 5.44 4.57
CA MET A 139 5.40 6.73 3.92
C MET A 139 6.61 7.67 3.98
N ASN A 140 7.46 7.50 4.99
CA ASN A 140 8.57 8.40 5.29
C ASN A 140 9.93 7.82 4.89
N TRP A 141 9.99 6.69 4.19
CA TRP A 141 11.27 6.11 3.77
C TRP A 141 12.11 7.06 2.91
N THR A 142 11.49 7.94 2.13
CA THR A 142 12.20 8.94 1.31
C THR A 142 12.93 9.99 2.14
N THR A 143 12.60 10.14 3.43
CA THR A 143 13.36 11.00 4.35
C THR A 143 14.53 10.24 5.00
N GLN A 144 14.59 8.92 4.83
CA GLN A 144 15.60 8.04 5.42
C GLN A 144 16.63 7.54 4.39
N VAL A 145 16.37 7.75 3.10
CA VAL A 145 17.22 7.30 2.00
C VAL A 145 17.87 8.50 1.33
N PHE A 146 19.20 8.49 1.26
CA PHE A 146 19.93 9.50 0.49
C PHE A 146 19.76 9.23 -1.02
N GLY A 147 19.44 10.27 -1.78
CA GLY A 147 19.22 10.24 -3.23
C GLY A 147 17.75 10.20 -3.63
N THR A 148 16.81 10.17 -2.69
CA THR A 148 15.36 10.28 -2.98
C THR A 148 14.88 11.73 -3.04
N SER A 149 15.74 12.70 -2.69
CA SER A 149 15.50 14.12 -2.88
C SER A 149 16.51 14.71 -3.86
N LEU A 150 16.07 15.68 -4.67
CA LEU A 150 17.02 16.45 -5.50
C LEU A 150 18.05 17.22 -4.65
N LEU A 151 17.72 17.52 -3.40
CA LEU A 151 18.61 18.21 -2.47
C LEU A 151 19.81 17.36 -2.04
N ASP A 152 19.75 16.04 -2.24
CA ASP A 152 20.85 15.12 -1.93
C ASP A 152 21.98 15.21 -2.97
N TYR A 153 21.74 15.87 -4.10
CA TYR A 153 22.68 15.90 -5.22
C TYR A 153 23.40 17.24 -5.32
N ASP A 154 24.72 17.17 -5.37
CA ASP A 154 25.55 18.34 -5.66
C ASP A 154 25.27 18.88 -7.09
N PRO A 155 24.86 20.15 -7.26
CA PRO A 155 24.49 20.71 -8.56
C PRO A 155 25.61 20.74 -9.59
N THR A 156 26.86 20.83 -9.15
CA THR A 156 28.04 20.92 -10.02
C THR A 156 28.43 19.54 -10.54
N HIS A 157 28.44 18.53 -9.66
CA HIS A 157 28.90 17.19 -9.99
C HIS A 157 27.79 16.29 -10.55
N HIS A 158 26.52 16.56 -10.21
CA HIS A 158 25.38 15.72 -10.60
C HIS A 158 24.43 16.40 -11.59
N LYS A 159 24.89 17.46 -12.28
CA LYS A 159 24.07 18.24 -13.22
C LYS A 159 23.27 17.37 -14.20
N ALA A 160 23.90 16.37 -14.82
CA ALA A 160 23.24 15.50 -15.80
C ALA A 160 22.08 14.67 -15.21
N LEU A 161 22.24 14.15 -13.98
CA LEU A 161 21.18 13.42 -13.28
C LEU A 161 20.03 14.36 -12.87
N ILE A 162 20.38 15.54 -12.35
CA ILE A 162 19.41 16.56 -11.95
C ILE A 162 18.58 17.00 -13.17
N ASP A 163 19.24 17.32 -14.28
CA ASP A 163 18.57 17.73 -15.52
C ASP A 163 17.66 16.58 -16.04
N SER A 164 18.17 15.34 -16.11
CA SER A 164 17.35 14.19 -16.51
C SER A 164 16.15 13.93 -15.60
N THR A 165 16.30 14.16 -14.29
CA THR A 165 15.23 13.96 -13.31
C THR A 165 14.17 15.05 -13.46
N LEU A 166 14.59 16.29 -13.69
CA LEU A 166 13.69 17.42 -13.98
C LEU A 166 12.95 17.18 -15.30
N ASP A 167 13.67 16.77 -16.35
CA ASP A 167 13.08 16.45 -17.65
C ASP A 167 12.05 15.32 -17.54
N ALA A 168 12.33 14.28 -16.76
CA ALA A 168 11.37 13.21 -16.51
C ALA A 168 10.16 13.69 -15.69
N ALA A 169 10.39 14.46 -14.63
CA ALA A 169 9.34 14.99 -13.75
C ALA A 169 8.41 16.01 -14.46
N LEU A 170 8.93 16.67 -15.48
CA LEU A 170 8.24 17.65 -16.31
C LEU A 170 7.63 17.06 -17.58
N GLY A 171 7.90 15.78 -17.86
CA GLY A 171 7.43 15.12 -19.08
C GLY A 171 8.17 15.53 -20.35
N PHE A 172 9.36 16.13 -20.24
CA PHE A 172 10.26 16.42 -21.37
C PHE A 172 11.05 15.19 -21.82
N SER A 173 11.19 14.18 -20.96
CA SER A 173 11.83 12.90 -21.32
C SER A 173 10.85 12.01 -22.09
N ARG A 174 11.08 11.91 -23.40
CA ARG A 174 10.27 11.28 -24.47
C ARG A 174 9.11 12.14 -24.96
N GLU A 175 9.07 12.32 -26.28
CA GLU A 175 7.91 12.74 -27.07
C GLU A 175 6.73 11.81 -26.80
N THR A 176 6.08 11.98 -25.67
CA THR A 176 4.78 11.38 -25.42
C THR A 176 3.74 12.31 -26.04
N SER A 177 2.73 11.72 -26.66
CA SER A 177 1.62 12.43 -27.33
C SER A 177 0.97 13.50 -26.45
N LEU A 178 1.13 13.39 -25.13
CA LEU A 178 0.62 14.29 -24.10
C LEU A 178 1.36 15.64 -24.09
N SER A 179 2.69 15.67 -24.25
CA SER A 179 3.45 16.93 -24.35
C SER A 179 3.05 17.72 -25.60
N ASN A 180 2.92 17.04 -26.75
CA ASN A 180 2.46 17.67 -27.99
C ASN A 180 0.99 18.14 -27.87
N MET A 181 0.14 17.37 -27.20
CA MET A 181 -1.26 17.75 -26.94
C MET A 181 -1.36 19.00 -26.04
N LEU A 182 -0.55 19.09 -24.98
CA LEU A 182 -0.53 20.23 -24.07
C LEU A 182 -0.03 21.51 -24.76
N THR A 183 0.97 21.40 -25.64
CA THR A 183 1.44 22.52 -26.48
C THR A 183 0.38 22.95 -27.50
N VAL A 184 -0.30 22.00 -28.17
CA VAL A 184 -1.40 22.32 -29.10
C VAL A 184 -2.57 23.03 -28.40
N LEU A 185 -2.83 22.69 -27.13
CA LEU A 185 -3.87 23.32 -26.31
C LEU A 185 -3.42 24.63 -25.62
N GLY A 186 -2.17 25.04 -25.78
CA GLY A 186 -1.61 26.26 -25.16
C GLY A 186 -1.50 26.18 -23.63
N LEU A 187 -1.52 24.97 -23.07
CA LEU A 187 -1.47 24.69 -21.64
C LEU A 187 -0.03 24.44 -21.14
N ASP A 188 0.94 24.41 -22.04
CA ASP A 188 2.38 24.30 -21.76
C ASP A 188 2.90 25.41 -20.84
N LYS A 189 2.29 26.59 -20.90
CA LYS A 189 2.62 27.75 -20.04
C LYS A 189 2.03 27.68 -18.63
N LEU A 190 1.15 26.72 -18.37
CA LEU A 190 0.54 26.49 -17.06
C LEU A 190 1.23 25.35 -16.28
N LEU A 191 2.21 24.68 -16.90
CA LEU A 191 3.09 23.74 -16.24
C LEU A 191 4.10 24.51 -15.38
N LEU A 192 3.86 24.55 -14.08
CA LEU A 192 4.85 25.05 -13.14
C LEU A 192 6.00 24.05 -13.04
N LEU A 193 7.24 24.54 -13.14
CA LEU A 193 8.41 23.74 -12.78
C LEU A 193 8.21 23.19 -11.35
N PRO A 194 8.46 21.89 -11.09
CA PRO A 194 8.38 21.38 -9.73
C PRO A 194 9.33 22.23 -8.87
N PHE A 195 8.79 22.87 -7.84
CA PHE A 195 9.59 23.67 -6.92
C PHE A 195 10.63 22.75 -6.29
N ARG A 196 11.92 23.02 -6.51
CA ARG A 196 13.03 22.23 -5.97
C ARG A 196 13.03 22.19 -4.44
N GLU A 197 12.38 23.18 -3.82
CA GLU A 197 12.27 23.35 -2.37
C GLU A 197 11.10 22.55 -1.77
N ASN A 198 10.17 22.04 -2.60
CA ASN A 198 9.06 21.25 -2.09
C ASN A 198 9.48 19.76 -2.03
N PRO A 199 9.55 19.14 -0.84
CA PRO A 199 9.93 17.74 -0.67
C PRO A 199 8.93 16.74 -1.29
N LEU A 200 7.71 17.19 -1.65
CA LEU A 200 6.67 16.42 -2.32
C LEU A 200 6.49 16.83 -3.79
N ASN A 201 7.58 17.20 -4.46
CA ASN A 201 7.54 17.56 -5.88
C ASN A 201 7.64 16.32 -6.80
N SER A 202 7.30 16.50 -8.07
CA SER A 202 7.31 15.44 -9.10
C SER A 202 8.68 14.75 -9.25
N THR A 203 9.78 15.41 -8.88
CA THR A 203 11.11 14.82 -8.97
C THR A 203 11.36 13.80 -7.86
N GLY A 204 10.77 13.99 -6.67
CA GLY A 204 10.75 12.99 -5.60
C GLY A 204 10.13 11.66 -6.06
N TYR A 205 9.07 11.70 -6.89
CA TYR A 205 8.45 10.49 -7.45
C TYR A 205 9.35 9.74 -8.45
N VAL A 206 10.08 10.49 -9.28
CA VAL A 206 11.05 9.94 -10.23
C VAL A 206 12.19 9.27 -9.49
N LEU A 207 12.78 9.97 -8.52
CA LEU A 207 13.89 9.45 -7.72
C LEU A 207 13.44 8.28 -6.82
N ALA A 208 12.27 8.37 -6.20
CA ALA A 208 11.69 7.29 -5.42
C ALA A 208 11.56 6.00 -6.25
N SER A 209 11.19 6.09 -7.53
CA SER A 209 11.08 4.92 -8.40
C SER A 209 12.41 4.19 -8.60
N ILE A 210 13.55 4.88 -8.50
CA ILE A 210 14.90 4.30 -8.58
C ILE A 210 15.28 3.59 -7.28
N HIS A 211 14.86 4.12 -6.13
CA HIS A 211 15.32 3.68 -4.81
C HIS A 211 14.35 2.76 -4.07
N LYS A 212 13.06 2.74 -4.44
CA LYS A 212 12.01 1.98 -3.73
C LYS A 212 12.36 0.50 -3.52
N GLN A 213 12.87 -0.17 -4.56
CA GLN A 213 13.20 -1.59 -4.46
C GLN A 213 14.40 -1.82 -3.54
N LYS A 214 15.35 -0.89 -3.50
CA LYS A 214 16.50 -0.96 -2.59
C LYS A 214 16.04 -0.83 -1.14
N TRP A 215 15.10 0.07 -0.86
CA TRP A 215 14.51 0.20 0.48
C TRP A 215 13.72 -1.05 0.89
N ILE A 216 12.86 -1.58 0.02
CA ILE A 216 12.12 -2.82 0.28
C ILE A 216 13.09 -3.98 0.55
N ASN A 217 14.12 -4.12 -0.28
CA ASN A 217 15.13 -5.16 -0.09
C ASN A 217 15.90 -4.96 1.22
N TYR A 218 16.27 -3.73 1.57
CA TYR A 218 16.92 -3.40 2.83
C TYR A 218 16.03 -3.79 4.02
N PHE A 219 14.78 -3.35 4.04
CA PHE A 219 13.80 -3.69 5.06
C PHE A 219 13.66 -5.21 5.22
N MET A 220 13.41 -5.92 4.11
CA MET A 220 13.28 -7.39 4.12
C MET A 220 14.58 -8.08 4.56
N ASP A 221 15.74 -7.61 4.14
CA ASP A 221 17.02 -8.18 4.56
C ASP A 221 17.23 -8.04 6.07
N LYS A 222 16.89 -6.88 6.64
CA LYS A 222 16.90 -6.65 8.09
C LYS A 222 15.89 -7.50 8.85
N GLY A 223 14.87 -8.00 8.18
CA GLY A 223 13.92 -8.95 8.73
C GLY A 223 14.44 -10.37 8.82
N LYS A 224 15.53 -10.73 8.14
CA LYS A 224 16.12 -12.07 8.27
C LYS A 224 16.57 -12.29 9.71
N LEU A 225 16.31 -13.49 10.23
CA LEU A 225 16.62 -13.80 11.62
C LEU A 225 18.15 -13.92 11.80
N SER A 226 18.78 -12.87 12.35
CA SER A 226 20.20 -12.90 12.75
C SER A 226 20.40 -13.72 14.03
N ALA A 227 21.64 -14.10 14.32
CA ALA A 227 21.97 -14.82 15.55
C ALA A 227 21.61 -14.00 16.81
N GLU A 228 21.83 -12.69 16.76
CA GLU A 228 21.49 -11.76 17.84
C GLU A 228 19.98 -11.63 18.00
N ALA A 229 19.23 -11.59 16.89
CA ALA A 229 17.77 -11.56 16.90
C ALA A 229 17.18 -12.86 17.47
N ALA A 230 17.69 -14.02 17.04
CA ALA A 230 17.32 -15.31 17.59
C ALA A 230 17.59 -15.39 19.09
N HIS A 231 18.77 -14.95 19.55
CA HIS A 231 19.10 -14.89 20.97
C HIS A 231 18.15 -13.97 21.76
N ARG A 232 17.81 -12.79 21.23
CA ARG A 232 16.85 -11.85 21.88
C ARG A 232 15.43 -12.41 21.95
N LEU A 233 14.99 -13.12 20.92
CA LEU A 233 13.68 -13.76 20.91
C LEU A 233 13.65 -14.94 21.88
N GLY A 234 14.76 -15.69 22.00
CA GLY A 234 14.87 -16.81 22.93
C GLY A 234 13.73 -17.80 22.70
N VAL A 235 12.92 -18.03 23.73
CA VAL A 235 11.74 -18.91 23.67
C VAL A 235 10.65 -18.46 22.69
N LEU A 236 10.69 -17.20 22.25
CA LEU A 236 9.76 -16.64 21.26
C LEU A 236 10.22 -16.88 19.81
N SER A 237 11.41 -17.45 19.59
CA SER A 237 11.82 -17.92 18.27
C SER A 237 11.39 -19.38 18.13
N THR A 238 10.33 -19.61 17.35
CA THR A 238 9.72 -20.91 17.11
C THR A 238 9.98 -21.34 15.67
N SER A 239 9.71 -22.62 15.36
CA SER A 239 9.73 -23.10 13.98
C SER A 239 8.72 -22.40 13.06
N SER A 240 7.74 -21.71 13.64
CA SER A 240 6.64 -21.05 12.92
C SER A 240 6.84 -19.54 12.76
N ASN A 241 7.90 -18.97 13.33
CA ASN A 241 8.23 -17.55 13.16
C ASN A 241 9.74 -17.32 12.98
N CYS A 242 10.49 -18.28 12.46
CA CYS A 242 11.93 -18.16 12.21
C CYS A 242 12.28 -17.85 10.75
N GLY A 243 11.33 -17.99 9.83
CA GLY A 243 11.52 -17.69 8.41
C GLY A 243 11.35 -16.21 8.08
N LEU A 244 11.51 -15.88 6.81
CA LEU A 244 10.99 -14.64 6.24
C LEU A 244 10.70 -14.88 4.77
N GLN A 245 9.46 -14.59 4.37
CA GLN A 245 9.03 -14.64 2.99
C GLN A 245 8.35 -13.32 2.65
N ALA A 246 8.85 -12.63 1.63
CA ALA A 246 8.16 -11.47 1.08
C ALA A 246 6.94 -11.94 0.30
N GLY A 247 5.80 -11.28 0.50
CA GLY A 247 4.59 -11.49 -0.27
C GLY A 247 4.58 -10.59 -1.50
N ALA A 248 3.93 -11.08 -2.56
CA ALA A 248 3.61 -10.26 -3.75
C ALA A 248 2.14 -9.83 -3.75
N ILE A 249 1.43 -9.99 -2.63
CA ILE A 249 0.03 -9.58 -2.54
C ILE A 249 0.04 -8.06 -2.40
N PRO A 250 -0.48 -7.30 -3.38
CA PRO A 250 -0.64 -5.87 -3.23
C PRO A 250 -1.50 -5.64 -2.00
N SER A 251 -1.10 -4.68 -1.15
CA SER A 251 -2.00 -4.25 -0.09
C SER A 251 -3.30 -3.76 -0.76
N PRO A 252 -4.49 -4.18 -0.30
CA PRO A 252 -5.75 -3.61 -0.81
C PRO A 252 -5.89 -2.11 -0.48
N LEU A 253 -4.92 -1.55 0.25
CA LEU A 253 -4.82 -0.15 0.61
C LEU A 253 -3.72 0.60 -0.18
N ASP A 254 -3.21 0.04 -1.28
CA ASP A 254 -2.17 0.69 -2.09
C ASP A 254 -2.64 2.08 -2.58
N ARG A 255 -1.92 3.11 -2.18
CA ARG A 255 -2.27 4.53 -2.40
C ARG A 255 -1.00 5.33 -2.62
N THR A 256 -0.54 5.40 -3.87
CA THR A 256 0.57 6.27 -4.37
C THR A 256 1.98 5.69 -4.36
N SER A 257 2.79 6.15 -5.32
CA SER A 257 4.16 5.69 -5.61
C SER A 257 5.22 6.11 -4.59
N LEU A 258 4.94 7.06 -3.69
CA LEU A 258 5.81 7.39 -2.55
C LEU A 258 5.53 6.52 -1.32
N THR A 259 4.37 5.87 -1.27
CA THR A 259 4.07 4.93 -0.18
C THR A 259 4.46 3.53 -0.61
N LEU A 260 5.30 2.86 0.18
CA LEU A 260 5.75 1.50 -0.11
C LEU A 260 4.93 0.50 0.69
N TYR A 261 4.02 -0.17 -0.01
CA TYR A 261 3.24 -1.27 0.55
C TYR A 261 4.03 -2.56 0.46
N MET A 262 4.05 -3.30 1.56
CA MET A 262 4.77 -4.56 1.69
C MET A 262 3.87 -5.58 2.36
N SER A 263 3.96 -6.83 1.90
CA SER A 263 3.44 -7.98 2.63
C SER A 263 4.56 -8.97 2.90
N TRP A 264 4.49 -9.67 4.03
CA TRP A 264 5.47 -10.69 4.39
C TRP A 264 4.91 -11.69 5.40
N CYS A 265 5.58 -12.83 5.55
CA CYS A 265 5.27 -13.84 6.55
C CYS A 265 6.56 -14.35 7.19
N TYR A 266 6.50 -14.67 8.48
CA TYR A 266 7.61 -15.27 9.22
C TYR A 266 7.52 -16.79 9.34
N ASP A 267 6.37 -17.36 8.98
CA ASP A 267 6.17 -18.80 8.97
C ASP A 267 6.81 -19.41 7.71
N PRO A 268 7.83 -20.28 7.84
CA PRO A 268 8.46 -20.91 6.69
C PRO A 268 7.54 -21.88 5.94
N LYS A 269 6.41 -22.31 6.54
CA LYS A 269 5.47 -23.25 5.92
C LYS A 269 4.39 -22.56 5.09
N VAL A 270 4.08 -21.30 5.41
CA VAL A 270 3.11 -20.51 4.64
C VAL A 270 3.77 -20.05 3.35
N ARG A 271 3.18 -20.39 2.20
CA ARG A 271 3.64 -19.89 0.90
C ARG A 271 2.79 -18.71 0.49
N LEU A 272 3.39 -17.53 0.44
CA LEU A 272 2.76 -16.37 -0.20
C LEU A 272 2.84 -16.60 -1.71
N GLN A 273 1.70 -16.76 -2.39
CA GLN A 273 1.67 -16.88 -3.85
C GLN A 273 2.24 -15.59 -4.47
N MET A 274 3.31 -15.70 -5.26
CA MET A 274 3.75 -14.57 -6.08
C MET A 274 2.74 -14.38 -7.21
N VAL A 275 1.94 -13.31 -7.16
CA VAL A 275 1.18 -12.89 -8.33
C VAL A 275 2.19 -12.35 -9.34
N ASN A 276 2.39 -13.10 -10.41
CA ASN A 276 3.20 -12.68 -11.55
C ASN A 276 2.56 -11.42 -12.15
N HIS A 277 3.18 -10.25 -11.99
CA HIS A 277 2.78 -9.01 -12.69
C HIS A 277 3.00 -9.05 -14.22
N GLY A 278 3.07 -10.25 -14.82
CA GLY A 278 3.45 -10.49 -16.21
C GLY A 278 2.29 -10.56 -17.20
N ALA A 279 1.04 -10.42 -16.77
CA ALA A 279 -0.10 -10.23 -17.68
C ALA A 279 -0.56 -8.79 -17.53
N THR A 280 0.01 -7.90 -18.35
CA THR A 280 -0.27 -6.48 -18.34
C THR A 280 -1.77 -6.22 -18.54
N ASP A 281 -2.32 -5.26 -17.79
CA ASP A 281 -3.70 -4.75 -17.90
C ASP A 281 -4.12 -4.41 -19.34
N THR A 282 -3.15 -4.18 -20.23
CA THR A 282 -3.34 -4.01 -21.68
C THR A 282 -4.06 -5.17 -22.35
N ASP A 283 -3.83 -6.43 -21.96
CA ASP A 283 -4.46 -7.59 -22.62
C ASP A 283 -5.93 -7.76 -22.24
N LYS A 284 -6.31 -7.28 -21.04
CA LYS A 284 -7.70 -7.29 -20.57
C LYS A 284 -8.46 -6.06 -21.09
N LEU A 285 -7.82 -4.89 -21.11
CA LEU A 285 -8.36 -3.68 -21.74
C LEU A 285 -8.61 -3.87 -23.24
N ALA A 286 -7.69 -4.53 -23.97
CA ALA A 286 -7.88 -4.84 -25.39
C ALA A 286 -9.09 -5.76 -25.65
N ARG A 287 -9.42 -6.66 -24.71
CA ARG A 287 -10.62 -7.51 -24.79
C ARG A 287 -11.91 -6.73 -24.54
N ILE A 288 -11.88 -5.77 -23.61
CA ILE A 288 -13.01 -4.90 -23.32
C ILE A 288 -13.26 -3.92 -24.48
N GLU A 289 -12.22 -3.35 -25.08
CA GLU A 289 -12.33 -2.52 -26.28
C GLU A 289 -12.86 -3.32 -27.50
N GLN A 290 -12.46 -4.59 -27.64
CA GLN A 290 -13.04 -5.48 -28.65
C GLN A 290 -14.51 -5.81 -28.40
N GLN A 291 -14.97 -5.84 -27.15
CA GLN A 291 -16.37 -6.05 -26.82
C GLN A 291 -17.18 -4.76 -27.06
N LEU A 292 -16.69 -3.60 -26.63
CA LEU A 292 -17.36 -2.31 -26.81
C LEU A 292 -17.47 -1.89 -28.28
N SER A 293 -16.46 -2.20 -29.10
CA SER A 293 -16.50 -1.94 -30.56
C SER A 293 -17.47 -2.84 -31.34
N ARG A 294 -17.98 -3.92 -30.74
CA ARG A 294 -19.06 -4.74 -31.31
C ARG A 294 -20.45 -4.15 -31.04
N TYR A 295 -20.59 -3.37 -29.97
CA TYR A 295 -21.85 -2.69 -29.62
C TYR A 295 -22.03 -1.34 -30.35
N SER A 296 -20.98 -0.77 -30.92
CA SER A 296 -21.07 0.50 -31.70
C SER A 296 -21.37 0.31 -33.20
N LYS A 297 -21.67 -0.92 -33.64
CA LYS A 297 -22.00 -1.25 -35.04
C LYS A 297 -23.43 -1.81 -35.24
N GLN A 298 -24.33 -1.58 -34.28
CA GLN A 298 -25.78 -1.68 -34.49
C GLN A 298 -26.39 -0.28 -34.44
#